data_AF-A0A967DAF7-F1
#
_entry.id   AF-A0A967DAF7-F1
#
_cell.length_a   1.000
_cell.length_b   1.000
_cell.length_c   1.000
_cell.angle_alpha   90.00
_cell.angle_beta   90.00
_cell.angle_gamma   90.00
#
_symmetry.space_group_name_H-M   'P 1'
#
loop_
_entity.id
_entity.type
_entity.pdbx_description
1 polymer ?
#
loop_
_entity_poly.entity_id
_entity_poly.type
_entity_poly.pdbx_seq_one_letter_code
_entity_poly.pdbx_strand_id
1 'polypeptide(L)'
;MSVTMREMLEAGCHFGHQTRFWSPKMAPYIFGHRNKIHIINLEKTLPMFQDALKFVRQVAANRGTILFVGTKRQSREIIAQEATRAGMPYVDSRWLGGTLTNFKTVKGSIKRLKDMAAAKEAGDWEKLSKKDAL
;
A
#
# COMPACT_ATOMS: atom_id res chain seq x y z
N MET A 1 15.72 9.40 11.96
CA MET A 1 16.25 9.63 10.60
C MET A 1 15.39 10.69 9.94
N SER A 2 16.00 11.77 9.49
CA SER A 2 15.33 12.82 8.72
C SER A 2 15.67 12.62 7.26
N VAL A 3 14.66 12.39 6.41
CA VAL A 3 14.84 12.36 4.95
C VAL A 3 15.14 13.79 4.49
N THR A 4 16.21 13.94 3.70
CA THR A 4 16.64 15.22 3.12
C THR A 4 16.17 15.35 1.67
N MET A 5 16.11 16.59 1.17
CA MET A 5 15.80 16.83 -0.25
C MET A 5 16.82 16.18 -1.19
N ARG A 6 18.09 16.13 -0.77
CA ARG A 6 19.17 15.48 -1.52
C ARG A 6 18.92 13.98 -1.70
N GLU A 7 18.57 13.28 -0.62
CA GLU A 7 18.24 11.85 -0.68
C GLU A 7 17.02 11.58 -1.58
N MET A 8 15.99 12.44 -1.52
CA MET A 8 14.82 12.33 -2.43
C MET A 8 15.21 12.53 -3.90
N LEU A 9 16.19 13.39 -4.16
CA LEU A 9 16.69 13.66 -5.51
C LEU A 9 17.52 12.48 -6.03
N GLU A 10 18.43 11.95 -5.22
CA GLU A 10 19.25 10.76 -5.52
C GLU A 10 18.38 9.51 -5.71
N ALA A 11 17.31 9.35 -4.92
CA ALA A 11 16.33 8.27 -5.07
C ALA A 11 15.38 8.45 -6.27
N GLY A 12 15.43 9.58 -6.97
CA GLY A 12 14.59 9.84 -8.15
C GLY A 12 13.12 10.13 -7.84
N CYS A 13 12.77 10.53 -6.62
CA CYS A 13 11.37 10.80 -6.22
C CYS A 13 10.73 11.98 -6.97
N HIS A 14 11.53 12.82 -7.61
CA HIS A 14 11.09 14.01 -8.35
C HIS A 14 10.59 13.69 -9.76
N PHE A 15 10.78 12.47 -10.27
CA PHE A 15 10.31 12.09 -11.59
C PHE A 15 8.81 11.78 -11.58
N GLY A 16 8.04 12.57 -12.33
CA GLY A 16 6.64 12.35 -12.60
C GLY A 16 6.41 11.51 -13.87
N HIS A 17 5.21 11.65 -14.44
CA HIS A 17 4.85 10.98 -15.69
C HIS A 17 5.02 11.89 -16.92
N GLN A 18 4.71 11.38 -18.11
CA GLN A 18 4.72 12.18 -19.34
C GLN A 18 3.69 13.31 -19.26
N THR A 19 3.98 14.45 -19.89
CA THR A 19 3.13 15.66 -19.86
C THR A 19 1.70 15.45 -20.35
N ARG A 20 1.44 14.41 -21.16
CA ARG A 20 0.09 14.06 -21.63
C ARG A 20 -0.78 13.33 -20.60
N PHE A 21 -0.18 12.73 -19.57
CA PHE A 21 -0.90 11.92 -18.56
C PHE A 21 -1.06 12.65 -17.23
N TRP A 22 -1.01 13.98 -17.24
CA TRP A 22 -1.10 14.79 -16.03
C TRP A 22 -2.53 15.16 -15.67
N SER A 23 -2.77 15.41 -14.39
CA SER A 23 -4.02 16.00 -13.91
C SER A 23 -3.81 17.50 -13.67
N PRO A 24 -4.67 18.40 -14.18
CA PRO A 24 -4.54 19.84 -13.96
C PRO A 24 -4.49 20.26 -12.48
N LYS A 25 -5.12 19.48 -11.60
CA LYS A 25 -5.08 19.72 -10.14
C LYS A 25 -3.68 19.56 -9.53
N MET A 26 -2.76 18.92 -10.26
CA MET A 26 -1.36 18.77 -9.84
C MET A 26 -0.50 19.97 -10.19
N ALA A 27 -1.01 20.99 -10.90
CA ALA A 27 -0.26 22.19 -11.25
C ALA A 27 0.49 22.83 -10.06
N PRO A 28 -0.09 22.94 -8.85
CA PRO A 28 0.63 23.51 -7.71
C PRO A 28 1.82 22.66 -7.24
N TYR A 29 1.87 21.37 -7.55
CA TYR A 29 2.90 20.43 -7.08
C TYR A 29 3.96 20.12 -8.14
N ILE A 30 3.78 20.62 -9.37
CA ILE A 30 4.71 20.44 -10.48
C ILE A 30 5.69 21.61 -10.47
N PHE A 31 6.98 21.32 -10.44
CA PHE A 31 8.04 22.33 -10.58
C PHE A 31 8.20 22.77 -12.04
N GLY A 32 8.08 21.82 -12.97
CA GLY A 32 8.23 22.07 -14.40
C GLY A 32 8.18 20.77 -15.19
N HIS A 33 8.73 20.79 -16.40
CA HIS A 33 8.90 19.59 -17.21
C HIS A 33 10.23 19.64 -17.97
N ARG A 34 10.84 18.47 -18.19
CA ARG A 34 12.05 18.28 -18.99
C ARG A 34 11.90 17.03 -19.83
N ASN A 35 12.25 17.08 -21.12
CA ASN A 35 12.13 15.94 -22.03
C ASN A 35 10.72 15.30 -22.02
N LYS A 36 9.67 16.14 -21.94
CA LYS A 36 8.26 15.73 -21.86
C LYS A 36 7.89 14.92 -20.59
N ILE A 37 8.72 14.92 -19.55
CA ILE A 37 8.42 14.35 -18.23
C ILE A 37 8.22 15.49 -17.23
N HIS A 38 7.16 15.41 -16.42
CA HIS A 38 6.94 16.35 -15.32
C HIS A 38 7.94 16.13 -14.19
N ILE A 39 8.42 17.22 -13.61
CA ILE A 39 9.26 17.23 -12.42
C ILE A 39 8.41 17.69 -11.24
N ILE A 40 8.34 16.86 -10.19
CA ILE A 40 7.60 17.13 -8.97
C ILE A 40 8.42 18.07 -8.08
N ASN A 41 7.76 19.06 -7.47
CA ASN A 41 8.43 20.04 -6.62
C ASN A 41 8.76 19.47 -5.23
N LEU A 42 10.04 19.15 -5.00
CA LEU A 42 10.53 18.63 -3.73
C LEU A 42 10.50 19.65 -2.58
N GLU A 43 10.52 20.96 -2.86
CA GLU A 43 10.36 22.00 -1.84
C GLU A 43 8.97 21.94 -1.21
N LYS A 44 7.97 21.45 -1.96
CA LYS A 44 6.62 21.16 -1.44
C LYS A 44 6.52 19.75 -0.87
N THR A 45 7.13 18.77 -1.53
CA THR A 45 7.08 17.37 -1.06
C THR A 45 7.68 17.19 0.32
N LEU A 46 8.83 17.83 0.62
CA LEU A 46 9.54 17.62 1.88
C LEU A 46 8.72 18.08 3.11
N PRO A 47 8.18 19.31 3.19
CA PRO A 47 7.30 19.72 4.28
C PRO A 47 6.06 18.83 4.41
N MET A 48 5.37 18.52 3.30
CA MET A 48 4.17 17.67 3.33
C MET A 48 4.48 16.23 3.80
N PHE A 49 5.66 15.71 3.43
CA PHE A 49 6.13 14.42 3.91
C PHE A 49 6.38 14.42 5.42
N GLN A 50 6.97 15.50 5.96
CA GLN A 50 7.17 15.66 7.40
C GLN A 50 5.84 15.73 8.16
N ASP A 51 4.84 16.44 7.62
CA ASP A 51 3.49 16.50 8.20
C ASP A 51 2.81 15.12 8.20
N ALA A 52 2.87 14.40 7.08
CA ALA A 52 2.33 13.04 6.98
C ALA A 52 3.01 12.10 7.99
N LEU A 53 4.33 12.21 8.13
CA LEU A 53 5.11 11.40 9.06
C LEU A 53 4.78 11.72 10.52
N LYS A 54 4.51 13.00 10.85
CA LYS A 54 4.01 13.40 12.17
C LYS A 54 2.63 12.79 12.45
N PHE A 55 1.71 12.83 11.48
CA PHE A 55 0.39 12.23 11.62
C PHE A 55 0.46 10.71 11.83
N VAL A 56 1.25 10.01 11.02
CA VAL A 56 1.44 8.55 11.14
C VAL A 56 2.00 8.17 12.52
N ARG A 57 2.97 8.93 13.05
CA ARG A 57 3.49 8.74 14.41
C ARG A 57 2.40 8.89 15.47
N GLN A 58 1.52 9.88 15.32
CA GLN A 58 0.41 10.10 16.25
C GLN A 58 -0.59 8.93 16.24
N VAL A 59 -0.94 8.43 15.04
CA VAL A 59 -1.84 7.28 14.90
C VAL A 59 -1.23 6.04 15.56
N ALA A 60 0.06 5.77 15.33
CA ALA A 60 0.76 4.65 15.94
C ALA A 60 0.84 4.78 17.47
N ALA A 61 1.13 5.97 17.99
CA ALA A 61 1.15 6.24 19.43
C ALA A 61 -0.20 5.98 20.11
N ASN A 62 -1.30 6.25 19.39
CA ASN A 62 -2.66 5.99 19.83
C ASN A 62 -3.12 4.54 19.62
N ARG A 63 -2.20 3.60 19.33
CA ARG A 63 -2.49 2.19 19.01
C ARG A 63 -3.46 2.04 17.82
N GLY A 64 -3.45 2.99 16.89
CA GLY A 64 -4.22 2.93 15.67
C GLY A 64 -3.64 1.94 14.67
N THR A 65 -4.50 1.33 13.87
CA THR A 65 -4.10 0.41 12.80
C THR A 65 -3.90 1.18 11.49
N ILE A 66 -2.74 0.97 10.85
CA ILE A 66 -2.42 1.58 9.55
C ILE A 66 -2.45 0.48 8.49
N LEU A 67 -3.28 0.63 7.47
CA LEU A 67 -3.38 -0.31 6.36
C LEU A 67 -2.47 0.11 5.22
N PHE A 68 -1.50 -0.74 4.87
CA PHE A 68 -0.62 -0.52 3.72
C PHE A 68 -1.27 -1.08 2.45
N VAL A 69 -1.25 -0.34 1.34
CA VAL A 69 -1.87 -0.78 0.08
C VAL A 69 -0.96 -0.47 -1.09
N GLY A 70 -0.62 -1.49 -1.87
CA GLY A 70 0.18 -1.33 -3.09
C GLY A 70 0.08 -2.53 -4.01
N THR A 71 -0.70 -2.38 -5.09
CA THR A 71 -1.05 -3.49 -5.99
C THR A 71 -0.17 -3.58 -7.24
N LYS A 72 0.68 -2.58 -7.49
CA LYS A 72 1.59 -2.52 -8.64
C LYS A 72 2.74 -3.49 -8.45
N ARG A 73 3.20 -4.12 -9.54
CA ARG A 73 4.32 -5.09 -9.51
C ARG A 73 5.56 -4.54 -8.80
N GLN A 74 5.91 -3.26 -9.01
CA GLN A 74 7.08 -2.65 -8.36
C GLN A 74 6.90 -2.41 -6.85
N SER A 75 5.66 -2.34 -6.35
CA SER A 75 5.37 -2.00 -4.95
C SER A 75 5.01 -3.20 -4.09
N ARG A 76 4.58 -4.33 -4.67
CA ARG A 76 3.98 -5.46 -3.92
C ARG A 76 4.90 -5.95 -2.81
N GLU A 77 6.13 -6.30 -3.19
CA GLU A 77 7.11 -6.88 -2.28
C GLU A 77 7.55 -5.88 -1.20
N ILE A 78 7.82 -4.64 -1.59
CA ILE A 78 8.23 -3.57 -0.66
C ILE A 78 7.13 -3.32 0.39
N ILE A 79 5.87 -3.24 -0.05
CA ILE A 79 4.74 -3.03 0.85
C ILE A 79 4.56 -4.20 1.82
N ALA A 80 4.64 -5.44 1.34
CA ALA A 80 4.52 -6.62 2.18
C ALA A 80 5.65 -6.71 3.22
N GLN A 81 6.88 -6.42 2.81
CA GLN A 81 8.06 -6.46 3.69
C GLN A 81 7.98 -5.39 4.79
N GLU A 82 7.76 -4.12 4.42
CA GLU A 82 7.75 -3.03 5.39
C GLU A 82 6.52 -3.05 6.31
N ALA A 83 5.37 -3.50 5.82
CA ALA A 83 4.19 -3.67 6.66
C ALA A 83 4.35 -4.81 7.67
N THR A 84 4.92 -5.94 7.24
CA THR A 84 5.28 -7.07 8.14
C THR A 84 6.26 -6.62 9.20
N ARG A 85 7.32 -5.88 8.81
CA ARG A 85 8.30 -5.30 9.75
C ARG A 85 7.65 -4.34 10.74
N ALA A 86 6.66 -3.56 10.31
CA ALA A 86 5.90 -2.66 11.16
C ALA A 86 4.81 -3.36 12.01
N GLY A 87 4.54 -4.64 11.78
CA GLY A 87 3.45 -5.38 12.43
C GLY A 87 2.05 -4.89 12.05
N MET A 88 1.91 -4.33 10.84
CA MET A 88 0.69 -3.69 10.36
C MET A 88 0.05 -4.46 9.19
N PRO A 89 -1.28 -4.40 9.01
CA PRO A 89 -1.94 -5.09 7.91
C PRO A 89 -1.60 -4.47 6.55
N TYR A 90 -1.59 -5.30 5.50
CA TYR A 90 -1.32 -4.84 4.14
C TYR A 90 -2.16 -5.54 3.06
N VAL A 91 -2.24 -4.91 1.89
CA VAL A 91 -2.77 -5.47 0.64
C VAL A 91 -1.77 -5.19 -0.48
N ASP A 92 -1.04 -6.23 -0.89
CA ASP A 92 -0.05 -6.20 -1.97
C ASP A 92 -0.61 -6.73 -3.32
N SER A 93 -1.74 -7.42 -3.27
CA SER A 93 -2.31 -8.15 -4.40
C SER A 93 -3.46 -7.36 -5.03
N ARG A 94 -4.67 -7.92 -5.10
CA ARG A 94 -5.84 -7.23 -5.63
C ARG A 94 -6.62 -6.57 -4.49
N TRP A 95 -6.92 -5.29 -4.63
CA TRP A 95 -7.89 -4.62 -3.76
C TRP A 95 -9.31 -5.03 -4.16
N LEU A 96 -10.03 -5.70 -3.26
CA LEU A 96 -11.41 -6.09 -3.51
C LEU A 96 -12.34 -4.90 -3.22
N GLY A 97 -13.27 -4.63 -4.14
CA GLY A 97 -14.32 -3.65 -3.90
C GLY A 97 -15.10 -4.00 -2.63
N GLY A 98 -15.33 -3.03 -1.76
CA GLY A 98 -16.02 -3.28 -0.48
C GLY A 98 -15.11 -3.71 0.67
N THR A 99 -13.78 -3.77 0.51
CA THR A 99 -12.85 -4.18 1.58
C THR A 99 -13.06 -3.38 2.88
N LEU A 100 -13.27 -2.07 2.77
CA LEU A 100 -13.54 -1.20 3.93
C LEU A 100 -15.03 -0.93 4.13
N THR A 101 -15.77 -0.67 3.04
CA THR A 101 -17.18 -0.23 3.12
C THR A 101 -18.16 -1.38 3.41
N ASN A 102 -17.83 -2.62 3.03
CA ASN A 102 -18.60 -3.83 3.32
C ASN A 102 -17.76 -4.83 4.13
N PHE A 103 -17.19 -4.36 5.24
CA PHE A 103 -16.31 -5.18 6.06
C PHE A 103 -17.02 -6.40 6.68
N LYS A 104 -18.34 -6.34 6.90
CA LYS A 104 -19.13 -7.46 7.44
C LYS A 104 -19.01 -8.71 6.56
N THR A 105 -19.18 -8.56 5.24
CA THR A 105 -19.06 -9.67 4.30
C THR A 105 -17.61 -10.15 4.20
N VAL A 106 -16.66 -9.22 4.11
CA VAL A 106 -15.22 -9.53 4.01
C VAL A 106 -14.75 -10.32 5.24
N LYS A 107 -15.19 -9.94 6.44
CA LYS A 107 -14.92 -10.67 7.68
C LYS A 107 -15.46 -12.11 7.63
N GLY A 108 -16.62 -12.32 7.01
CA GLY A 108 -17.16 -13.66 6.76
C GLY A 108 -16.25 -14.51 5.86
N SER A 109 -15.72 -13.92 4.78
CA SER A 109 -14.74 -14.59 3.91
C SER A 109 -13.44 -14.93 4.64
N ILE A 110 -12.95 -14.03 5.50
CA ILE A 110 -11.76 -14.28 6.34
C ILE A 110 -12.02 -15.43 7.32
N LYS A 111 -13.22 -15.47 7.94
CA LYS A 111 -13.59 -16.58 8.83
C LYS A 111 -13.58 -17.91 8.07
N ARG A 112 -14.23 -17.95 6.91
CA ARG A 112 -14.25 -19.15 6.05
C ARG A 112 -12.83 -19.60 5.68
N LEU A 113 -11.92 -18.68 5.38
CA LEU A 113 -10.52 -19.01 5.10
C LEU A 113 -9.84 -19.69 6.30
N LYS A 114 -10.05 -19.16 7.51
CA LYS A 114 -9.50 -19.77 8.74
C LYS A 114 -10.08 -21.15 9.01
N ASP A 115 -11.39 -21.30 8.84
CA ASP A 115 -12.08 -22.59 9.02
C ASP A 115 -11.55 -23.63 8.01
N MET A 116 -11.32 -23.23 6.76
CA MET A 116 -10.74 -24.08 5.72
C MET A 116 -9.28 -24.47 6.03
N ALA A 117 -8.47 -23.54 6.53
CA ALA A 117 -7.09 -23.82 6.92
C ALA A 117 -7.02 -24.82 8.08
N ALA A 118 -7.88 -24.66 9.10
CA ALA A 118 -7.96 -25.59 10.23
C ALA A 118 -8.42 -26.99 9.81
N ALA A 119 -9.44 -27.09 8.94
CA ALA A 119 -9.89 -28.37 8.41
C ALA A 119 -8.81 -29.08 7.56
N LYS A 120 -7.97 -28.31 6.86
CA LYS A 120 -6.83 -28.85 6.11
C LYS A 120 -5.76 -29.42 7.04
N GLU A 121 -5.42 -28.71 8.11
CA GLU A 121 -4.47 -29.19 9.12
C GLU A 121 -4.98 -30.43 9.88
N ALA A 122 -6.30 -30.53 10.10
CA ALA A 122 -6.94 -31.68 10.72
C ALA A 122 -7.04 -32.93 9.82
N GLY A 123 -6.63 -32.84 8.55
CA GLY A 123 -6.69 -33.96 7.59
C GLY A 123 -8.10 -34.25 7.05
N ASP A 124 -9.08 -33.38 7.30
CA ASP A 124 -10.46 -33.60 6.84
C ASP A 124 -10.59 -33.57 5.31
N TRP A 125 -9.62 -32.96 4.62
CA TRP A 125 -9.57 -32.89 3.17
C TRP A 125 -9.25 -34.24 2.52
N GLU A 126 -8.63 -35.18 3.25
CA GLU A 126 -8.33 -36.53 2.74
C GLU A 126 -9.60 -37.40 2.66
N LYS A 127 -10.66 -37.02 3.37
CA LYS A 127 -11.97 -37.68 3.34
C LYS A 127 -12.86 -37.17 2.20
N LEU A 128 -12.46 -36.09 1.54
CA LEU A 128 -13.19 -35.48 0.43
C LEU A 128 -12.88 -36.20 -0.89
N SER A 129 -13.81 -36.08 -1.84
CA SER A 129 -13.56 -36.55 -3.20
C SER A 129 -12.38 -35.77 -3.79
N LYS A 130 -11.62 -36.37 -4.71
CA LYS A 130 -10.49 -35.69 -5.39
C LYS A 130 -10.92 -34.36 -6.03
N LYS A 131 -12.17 -34.23 -6.47
CA LYS A 131 -12.69 -33.00 -7.08
C LYS A 131 -12.91 -31.89 -6.06
N ASP A 132 -13.26 -32.23 -4.82
CA ASP A 132 -13.56 -31.25 -3.77
C ASP A 132 -12.32 -30.91 -2.92
N ALA A 133 -11.29 -31.75 -2.96
CA ALA A 133 -10.01 -31.54 -2.28
C ALA A 133 -8.98 -30.73 -3.08
N LEU A 134 -9.14 -30.61 -4.41
CA LEU A 134 -8.28 -29.87 -5.35
C LEU A 134 -8.77 -28.42 -5.52
#